data_AF-A0A7H4MTT0-F1
#
_entry.id   AF-A0A7H4MTT0-F1
#
_cell.length_a   1.000
_cell.length_b   1.000
_cell.length_c   1.000
_cell.angle_alpha   90.00
_cell.angle_beta   90.00
_cell.angle_gamma   90.00
#
_symmetry.space_group_name_H-M   'P 1'
#
loop_
_entity.id
_entity.type
_entity.pdbx_description
1 polymer ?
#
loop_
_entity_poly.entity_id
_entity_poly.type
_entity_poly.pdbx_seq_one_letter_code
_entity_poly.pdbx_strand_id
1 'polypeptide(L)' 'MIGRDEEIRRTIQVLQRRTKNNPVLIGEPGVGKTAIVEGLAQRIVQR' A
#
# COMPACT_ATOMS: atom_id res chain seq x y z
N MET A 1 0.60 -12.43 2.01
CA MET A 1 1.99 -12.01 2.29
C MET A 1 2.07 -11.60 3.75
N ILE A 2 2.78 -12.36 4.58
CA ILE A 2 2.82 -12.11 6.04
C ILE A 2 3.75 -10.91 6.28
N GLY A 3 3.27 -9.89 7.02
CA GLY A 3 4.10 -8.78 7.51
C GLY A 3 4.02 -7.45 6.75
N ARG A 4 3.23 -7.33 5.66
CA ARG A 4 3.05 -6.06 4.91
C ARG A 4 1.73 -5.32 5.20
N ASP A 5 0.95 -5.82 6.15
CA ASP A 5 -0.39 -5.30 6.45
C ASP A 5 -0.37 -3.85 6.97
N GLU A 6 0.66 -3.47 7.70
CA GLU A 6 0.83 -2.10 8.20
C GLU A 6 1.10 -1.12 7.06
N GLU A 7 1.92 -1.49 6.09
CA GLU A 7 2.24 -0.64 4.94
C GLU A 7 1.04 -0.48 4.02
N ILE A 8 0.26 -1.54 3.82
CA ILE A 8 -1.02 -1.47 3.10
C ILE A 8 -1.98 -0.54 3.84
N ARG A 9 -2.12 -0.68 5.18
CA ARG A 9 -2.95 0.20 6.01
C ARG A 9 -2.51 1.65 5.90
N ARG A 10 -1.20 1.93 5.93
CA ARG A 10 -0.65 3.28 5.78
C ARG A 10 -0.93 3.87 4.40
N THR A 11 -0.85 3.05 3.36
CA THR A 11 -1.19 3.43 1.98
C THR A 11 -2.65 3.87 1.88
N ILE A 12 -3.57 3.10 2.49
CA ILE A 12 -5.00 3.46 2.57
C ILE A 12 -5.19 4.79 3.30
N GLN A 13 -4.51 5.00 4.43
CA GLN A 13 -4.61 6.26 5.18
C GLN A 13 -4.15 7.48 4.37
N VAL A 14 -3.13 7.32 3.52
CA VAL A 14 -2.66 8.41 2.64
C VAL A 14 -3.69 8.69 1.55
N LEU A 15 -4.25 7.64 0.93
CA LEU A 15 -5.29 7.77 -0.10
C LEU A 15 -6.55 8.48 0.41
N GLN A 16 -6.88 8.36 1.69
CA GLN A 16 -8.05 8.99 2.33
C GLN A 16 -7.88 10.48 2.66
N ARG A 17 -6.69 11.06 2.47
CA ARG A 17 -6.43 12.48 2.80
C ARG A 17 -7.10 13.42 1.79
N ARG A 18 -7.42 14.64 2.23
CA ARG A 18 -7.94 15.71 1.34
C ARG A 18 -6.87 16.35 0.46
N THR A 19 -5.62 16.35 0.90
CA THR A 19 -4.47 16.91 0.17
C THR A 19 -3.29 15.94 0.21
N LYS A 20 -2.48 15.93 -0.86
CA LYS A 20 -1.33 15.02 -1.02
C LYS A 20 -1.71 13.55 -0.75
N ASN A 21 -2.78 13.10 -1.40
CA ASN A 21 -3.36 11.78 -1.21
C ASN A 21 -2.73 10.67 -2.05
N ASN A 22 -1.70 10.99 -2.84
CA ASN A 22 -0.99 10.01 -3.67
C ASN A 22 0.16 9.40 -2.86
N PRO A 23 0.07 8.15 -2.38
CA PRO A 23 1.17 7.48 -1.68
C PRO A 23 2.32 7.19 -2.64
N VAL A 24 3.55 7.40 -2.16
CA VAL A 24 4.78 7.06 -2.88
C VAL A 24 5.56 6.03 -2.06
N LEU A 25 5.76 4.84 -2.61
CA LEU A 25 6.50 3.75 -1.97
C LEU A 25 8.00 3.87 -2.29
N ILE A 26 8.81 4.12 -1.26
CA ILE A 26 10.26 4.33 -1.38
C ILE A 26 10.99 3.14 -0.74
N GLY A 27 12.06 2.68 -1.38
CA GLY A 27 12.92 1.60 -0.89
C GLY A 27 13.84 1.09 -1.99
N GLU A 28 14.77 0.22 -1.64
CA GLU A 28 15.68 -0.40 -2.62
C GLU A 28 14.92 -1.25 -3.65
N PRO A 29 15.50 -1.54 -4.83
CA PRO A 29 14.95 -2.53 -5.75
C PRO A 29 14.80 -3.90 -5.06
N GLY A 30 13.72 -4.64 -5.37
CA GLY A 30 13.52 -5.99 -4.83
C GLY A 30 12.90 -6.09 -3.42
N VAL A 31 12.71 -4.98 -2.69
CA VAL A 31 12.13 -4.99 -1.33
C VAL A 31 10.62 -5.36 -1.27
N GLY A 32 9.99 -5.61 -2.42
CA GLY A 32 8.58 -6.00 -2.47
C GLY A 32 7.56 -4.84 -2.53
N LYS A 33 7.96 -3.68 -3.05
CA LYS A 33 7.05 -2.52 -3.27
C LYS A 33 5.80 -2.91 -4.07
N THR A 34 5.96 -3.75 -5.09
CA THR A 34 4.84 -4.27 -5.91
C THR A 34 3.85 -5.07 -5.08
N ALA A 35 4.33 -5.87 -4.13
CA ALA A 35 3.49 -6.72 -3.31
C ALA A 35 2.59 -5.93 -2.35
N ILE A 36 2.98 -4.70 -1.98
CA ILE A 36 2.12 -3.76 -1.24
C ILE A 36 0.94 -3.32 -2.10
N VAL A 37 1.19 -3.01 -3.38
CA VAL A 37 0.14 -2.59 -4.34
C VAL A 37 -0.79 -3.75 -4.68
N GLU A 38 -0.26 -4.96 -4.89
CA GLU A 38 -1.06 -6.17 -5.12
C GLU A 38 -1.93 -6.51 -3.90
N GLY A 39 -1.36 -6.43 -2.69
CA GLY A 39 -2.11 -6.62 -1.45
C GLY A 39 -3.20 -5.57 -1.24
N LEU A 40 -2.95 -4.32 -1.62
CA LEU A 40 -3.97 -3.27 -1.64
C LEU A 40 -5.11 -3.61 -2.61
N ALA A 41 -4.79 -4.05 -3.83
CA ALA A 41 -5.77 -4.44 -4.84
C ALA A 41 -6.64 -5.61 -4.34
N GLN A 42 -6.03 -6.63 -3.73
CA GLN A 42 -6.76 -7.74 -3.12
C GLN A 42 -7.72 -7.26 -2.04
N ARG A 43 -7.32 -6.31 -1.17
CA ARG A 43 -8.22 -5.76 -0.13
C ARG A 43 -9.38 -4.92 -0.68
N ILE A 44 -9.21 -4.31 -1.86
CA ILE A 44 -10.30 -3.57 -2.51
C ILE A 44 -11.32 -4.55 -3.11
N VAL A 45 -10.84 -5.65 -3.71
CA VAL A 45 -11.71 -6.66 -4.37
C VAL A 45 -12.35 -7.62 -3.39
N GLN A 46 -11.67 -8.04 -2.33
CA GLN A 46 -12.18 -8.98 -1.31
C GLN A 46 -13.12 -8.31 -0.30
N ARG A 47 -13.75 -7.20 -0.68
CA ARG A 47 -14.72 -6.44 0.11
C ARG A 47 -16.14 -6.70 -0.37
#